data_AF-G7I9H5-F1
#
_entry.id   AF-G7I9H5-F1
#
_cell.length_a   1.000
_cell.length_b   1.000
_cell.length_c   1.000
_cell.angle_alpha   90.00
_cell.angle_beta   90.00
_cell.angle_gamma   90.00
#
_symmetry.space_group_name_H-M   'P 1'
#
loop_
_entity.id
_entity.type
_entity.pdbx_description
1 polymer ?
#
loop_
_entity_poly.entity_id
_entity_poly.type
_entity_poly.pdbx_seq_one_letter_code
_entity_poly.pdbx_strand_id
1 'polypeptide(L)'
;MASSSVITPEDVLESLMNDGTIDALRLKIINQLKANEELKSTTIKMAEQSKVLNTPGAEKQTKRELFDALRQELEASVLEKASKSVWDLILDNNGLGKEISETVERVFCRLSGQEPPLFPLLNGEPQPDKEADSRKEKGKGKLKENENTSLITPSKKRSFSETNLDGADETATRSSDPATRSSDPAAISEGSGKSPLSISKT
;
A
#
# COMPACT_ATOMS: atom_id res chain seq x y z
N MET A 1 3.20 4.79 -41.45
CA MET A 1 2.53 5.78 -40.59
C MET A 1 2.27 5.09 -39.27
N ALA A 2 3.13 5.28 -38.26
CA ALA A 2 2.83 4.77 -36.93
C ALA A 2 1.64 5.57 -36.40
N SER A 3 0.50 4.92 -36.23
CA SER A 3 -0.66 5.49 -35.57
C SER A 3 -0.22 5.96 -34.18
N SER A 4 -0.29 7.27 -33.93
CA SER A 4 -0.15 7.82 -32.58
C SER A 4 -1.38 7.40 -31.78
N SER A 5 -1.40 6.13 -31.37
CA SER A 5 -2.38 5.66 -30.41
C SER A 5 -2.09 6.38 -29.11
N VAL A 6 -3.11 7.04 -28.57
CA VAL A 6 -3.04 7.65 -27.25
C VAL A 6 -2.73 6.53 -26.27
N ILE A 7 -1.58 6.63 -25.60
CA ILE A 7 -1.19 5.67 -24.56
C ILE A 7 -2.11 5.87 -23.36
N THR A 8 -2.75 4.79 -22.94
CA THR A 8 -3.63 4.76 -21.77
C THR A 8 -2.86 4.32 -20.52
N PRO A 9 -3.34 4.67 -19.31
CA PRO A 9 -2.78 4.15 -18.07
C PRO A 9 -2.75 2.62 -18.03
N GLU A 10 -3.74 1.96 -18.63
CA GLU A 10 -3.82 0.51 -18.74
C GLU A 10 -2.68 -0.07 -19.58
N ASP A 11 -2.28 0.59 -20.68
CA ASP A 11 -1.14 0.16 -21.50
C ASP A 11 0.18 0.20 -20.70
N VAL A 12 0.35 1.23 -19.86
CA VAL A 12 1.52 1.39 -18.99
C VAL A 12 1.53 0.29 -17.93
N LEU A 13 0.38 0.04 -17.29
CA LEU A 13 0.25 -0.99 -16.27
C LEU A 13 0.50 -2.40 -16.84
N GLU A 14 -0.09 -2.70 -17.99
CA GLU A 14 0.12 -3.97 -18.70
C GLU A 14 1.60 -4.19 -19.04
N SER A 15 2.30 -3.16 -19.54
CA SER A 15 3.75 -3.24 -19.77
C SER A 15 4.52 -3.55 -18.48
N LEU A 16 4.21 -2.87 -17.37
CA LEU A 16 4.90 -3.02 -16.08
C LEU A 16 4.64 -4.38 -15.42
N MET A 17 3.46 -4.96 -15.64
CA MET A 17 3.11 -6.30 -15.16
C MET A 17 3.87 -7.38 -15.95
N ASN A 18 4.04 -7.19 -17.26
CA ASN A 18 4.62 -8.20 -18.14
C ASN A 18 6.16 -8.21 -18.17
N ASP A 19 6.82 -7.09 -17.86
CA ASP A 19 8.29 -6.99 -17.89
C ASP A 19 8.96 -7.31 -16.54
N GLY A 20 8.18 -7.67 -15.52
CA GLY A 20 8.67 -8.03 -14.18
C GLY A 20 9.05 -6.84 -13.31
N THR A 21 8.84 -5.60 -13.78
CA THR A 21 9.17 -4.39 -13.02
C THR A 21 8.38 -4.29 -11.73
N ILE A 22 7.08 -4.65 -11.73
CA ILE A 22 6.25 -4.64 -10.51
C ILE A 22 6.78 -5.63 -9.47
N ASP A 23 7.21 -6.82 -9.89
CA ASP A 23 7.80 -7.81 -8.98
C ASP A 23 9.14 -7.33 -8.42
N ALA A 24 9.96 -6.66 -9.23
CA ALA A 24 11.22 -6.06 -8.78
C ALA A 24 10.98 -4.96 -7.74
N LEU A 25 10.00 -4.08 -7.97
CA LEU A 25 9.59 -3.06 -7.02
C LEU A 25 9.05 -3.69 -5.72
N ARG A 26 8.18 -4.71 -5.82
CA ARG A 26 7.68 -5.47 -4.66
C ARG A 26 8.82 -6.07 -3.85
N LEU A 27 9.80 -6.67 -4.51
CA LEU A 27 10.97 -7.23 -3.86
C LEU A 27 11.80 -6.15 -3.14
N LYS A 28 11.94 -4.97 -3.74
CA LYS A 28 12.63 -3.83 -3.13
C LYS A 28 11.91 -3.34 -1.88
N ILE A 29 10.58 -3.21 -1.91
CA ILE A 29 9.74 -2.89 -0.74
C ILE A 29 9.97 -3.91 0.37
N ILE A 30 9.87 -5.21 0.05
CA ILE A 30 10.07 -6.30 1.02
C ILE A 30 11.46 -6.22 1.65
N ASN A 31 12.50 -5.99 0.85
CA ASN A 31 13.87 -5.92 1.36
C ASN A 31 14.08 -4.70 2.28
N GLN A 32 13.51 -3.55 1.95
CA GLN A 32 13.57 -2.37 2.83
C GLN A 32 12.81 -2.59 4.14
N LEU A 33 11.61 -3.19 4.11
CA LEU A 33 10.88 -3.55 5.33
C LEU A 33 11.67 -4.55 6.19
N LYS A 34 12.26 -5.57 5.57
CA LYS A 34 13.10 -6.56 6.27
C LYS A 34 14.37 -5.95 6.85
N ALA A 35 14.85 -4.83 6.32
CA ALA A 35 16.00 -4.09 6.84
C ALA A 35 15.60 -2.99 7.84
N ASN A 36 14.29 -2.74 8.04
CA ASN A 36 13.82 -1.70 8.94
C ASN A 36 14.03 -2.11 10.42
N GLU A 37 15.06 -1.54 11.04
CA GLU A 37 15.41 -1.81 12.43
C GLU A 37 14.38 -1.27 13.44
N GLU A 38 13.67 -0.19 13.11
CA GLU A 38 12.61 0.35 13.97
C GLU A 38 11.43 -0.62 14.06
N LEU A 39 11.00 -1.19 12.93
CA LEU A 39 9.93 -2.18 12.87
C LEU A 39 10.33 -3.45 13.61
N LYS A 40 11.59 -3.90 13.46
CA LYS A 40 12.12 -5.05 14.22
C LYS A 40 12.15 -4.77 15.72
N SER A 41 12.70 -3.62 16.13
CA SER A 41 12.78 -3.23 17.54
C SER A 41 11.40 -3.14 18.17
N THR A 42 10.44 -2.56 17.46
CA THR A 42 9.05 -2.48 17.91
C THR A 42 8.43 -3.87 18.07
N THR A 43 8.66 -4.78 17.11
CA THR A 43 8.14 -6.16 17.17
C THR A 43 8.76 -6.93 18.35
N ILE A 44 10.05 -6.75 18.62
CA ILE A 44 10.72 -7.35 19.79
C ILE A 44 10.09 -6.83 21.08
N LYS A 45 9.92 -5.51 21.22
CA LYS A 45 9.28 -4.91 22.41
C LYS A 45 7.85 -5.42 22.62
N MET A 46 7.09 -5.59 21.54
CA MET A 46 5.74 -6.17 21.61
C MET A 46 5.77 -7.62 22.09
N ALA A 47 6.75 -8.41 21.64
CA ALA A 47 6.95 -9.77 22.14
C ALA A 47 7.34 -9.78 23.62
N GLU A 48 8.27 -8.91 24.04
CA GLU A 48 8.68 -8.79 25.45
C GLU A 48 7.51 -8.40 26.36
N GLN A 49 6.58 -7.58 25.87
CA GLN A 49 5.39 -7.13 26.59
C GLN A 49 4.17 -8.06 26.41
N SER A 50 4.31 -9.18 25.69
CA SER A 50 3.21 -10.11 25.40
C SER A 50 2.59 -10.66 26.66
N LYS A 51 1.26 -10.72 26.70
CA LYS A 51 0.53 -11.40 27.77
C LYS A 51 0.79 -12.89 27.73
N VAL A 52 0.84 -13.51 26.55
CA VAL A 52 1.12 -14.94 26.39
C VAL A 52 2.44 -15.32 27.05
N LEU A 53 3.51 -14.55 26.83
CA LEU A 53 4.83 -14.84 27.42
C LEU A 53 4.92 -14.47 28.90
N ASN A 54 4.20 -13.45 29.35
CA ASN A 54 4.24 -12.97 30.74
C ASN A 54 3.20 -13.62 31.66
N THR A 55 2.40 -14.58 31.16
CA THR A 55 1.40 -15.28 31.97
C THR A 55 2.04 -16.41 32.79
N PRO A 56 1.74 -16.53 34.10
CA PRO A 56 2.23 -17.66 34.91
C PRO A 56 1.82 -19.00 34.32
N GLY A 57 2.75 -19.94 34.17
CA GLY A 57 2.50 -21.23 33.55
C GLY A 57 2.84 -21.29 32.06
N ALA A 58 3.23 -20.18 31.44
CA ALA A 58 3.76 -20.16 30.07
C ALA A 58 4.96 -21.10 29.90
N GLU A 59 5.77 -21.28 30.94
CA GLU A 59 6.92 -22.19 30.96
C GLU A 59 6.55 -23.68 30.83
N LYS A 60 5.27 -24.03 31.03
CA LYS A 60 4.77 -25.40 30.93
C LYS A 60 4.15 -25.71 29.56
N GLN A 61 3.93 -24.70 28.75
CA GLN A 61 3.40 -24.87 27.39
C GLN A 61 4.50 -25.36 26.45
N THR A 62 4.09 -26.06 25.39
CA THR A 62 5.03 -26.44 24.34
C THR A 62 5.45 -25.21 23.53
N LYS A 63 6.63 -25.29 22.91
CA LYS A 63 7.12 -24.24 22.00
C LYS A 63 6.07 -23.88 20.94
N ARG A 64 5.37 -24.88 20.39
CA ARG A 64 4.35 -24.65 19.35
C ARG A 64 3.18 -23.84 19.89
N GLU A 65 2.62 -24.24 21.03
CA GLU A 65 1.51 -23.53 21.66
C GLU A 65 1.87 -22.08 21.99
N LEU A 66 3.08 -21.84 22.51
CA LEU A 66 3.58 -20.49 22.77
C LEU A 66 3.68 -19.64 21.49
N PHE A 67 4.24 -20.18 20.41
CA PHE A 67 4.35 -19.45 19.15
C PHE A 67 2.99 -19.18 18.52
N ASP A 68 2.07 -20.14 18.55
CA ASP A 68 0.74 -19.99 17.97
C ASP A 68 -0.08 -18.97 18.76
N ALA A 69 -0.03 -19.03 20.11
CA ALA A 69 -0.70 -18.06 20.98
C ALA A 69 -0.08 -16.66 20.84
N LEU A 70 1.25 -16.55 20.81
CA LEU A 70 1.96 -15.28 20.63
C LEU A 70 1.64 -14.66 19.27
N ARG A 71 1.58 -15.48 18.22
CA ARG A 71 1.16 -15.04 16.88
C ARG A 71 -0.27 -14.54 16.91
N GLN A 72 -1.19 -15.27 17.53
CA GLN A 72 -2.58 -14.86 17.66
C GLN A 72 -2.74 -13.53 18.41
N GLU A 73 -1.89 -13.26 19.40
CA GLU A 73 -1.88 -12.00 20.14
C GLU A 73 -1.30 -10.83 19.31
N LEU A 74 -0.18 -11.04 18.62
CA LEU A 74 0.62 -9.95 18.05
C LEU A 74 0.45 -9.74 16.55
N GLU A 75 0.00 -10.74 15.78
CA GLU A 75 0.00 -10.71 14.30
C GLU A 75 -0.74 -9.50 13.75
N ALA A 76 -1.95 -9.22 14.24
CA ALA A 76 -2.75 -8.09 13.75
C ALA A 76 -2.01 -6.74 13.95
N SER A 77 -1.45 -6.51 15.14
CA SER A 77 -0.80 -5.24 15.46
C SER A 77 0.55 -5.08 14.74
N VAL A 78 1.33 -6.16 14.61
CA VAL A 78 2.59 -6.14 13.85
C VAL A 78 2.32 -5.92 12.36
N LEU A 79 1.32 -6.60 11.80
CA LEU A 79 0.92 -6.43 10.41
C LEU A 79 0.40 -5.01 10.13
N GLU A 80 -0.34 -4.41 11.06
CA GLU A 80 -0.78 -3.02 10.94
C GLU A 80 0.41 -2.06 10.87
N LYS A 81 1.40 -2.20 11.77
CA LYS A 81 2.62 -1.39 11.74
C LYS A 81 3.40 -1.59 10.44
N ALA A 82 3.56 -2.84 9.99
CA ALA A 82 4.23 -3.15 8.74
C ALA A 82 3.50 -2.56 7.53
N SER A 83 2.17 -2.67 7.48
CA SER A 83 1.32 -2.10 6.43
C SER A 83 1.48 -0.59 6.34
N LYS A 84 1.47 0.09 7.49
CA LYS A 84 1.73 1.53 7.55
C LYS A 84 3.11 1.88 6.99
N SER A 85 4.15 1.16 7.42
CA SER A 85 5.51 1.36 6.90
C SER A 85 5.63 1.12 5.39
N VAL A 86 4.87 0.19 4.82
CA VAL A 86 4.80 -0.02 3.36
C VAL A 86 4.20 1.20 2.67
N TRP A 87 3.07 1.70 3.16
CA TRP A 87 2.44 2.89 2.58
C TRP A 87 3.33 4.12 2.68
N ASP A 88 3.96 4.34 3.83
CA ASP A 88 4.91 5.43 4.02
C ASP A 88 6.07 5.32 3.01
N LEU A 89 6.55 4.10 2.73
CA LEU A 89 7.62 3.87 1.75
C LEU A 89 7.17 4.10 0.29
N ILE A 90 5.96 3.67 -0.07
CA ILE A 90 5.39 3.85 -1.42
C ILE A 90 5.05 5.33 -1.68
N LEU A 91 4.61 6.07 -0.67
CA LEU A 91 4.21 7.46 -0.78
C LEU A 91 5.38 8.45 -0.59
N ASP A 92 6.56 7.97 -0.24
CA ASP A 92 7.75 8.79 -0.07
C ASP A 92 8.25 9.38 -1.40
N ASN A 93 8.12 10.70 -1.54
CA ASN A 93 8.53 11.46 -2.72
C ASN A 93 10.06 11.60 -2.86
N ASN A 94 10.83 11.16 -1.87
CA ASN A 94 12.29 11.30 -1.86
C ASN A 94 13.03 9.96 -1.94
N GLY A 95 12.36 8.84 -1.71
CA GLY A 95 12.92 7.50 -1.71
C GLY A 95 12.28 6.59 -2.75
N LEU A 96 11.71 5.47 -2.28
CA LEU A 96 11.21 4.44 -3.18
C LEU A 96 9.96 4.88 -3.94
N GLY A 97 9.09 5.71 -3.36
CA GLY A 97 7.94 6.28 -4.06
C GLY A 97 8.34 7.08 -5.30
N LYS A 98 9.41 7.89 -5.20
CA LYS A 98 10.00 8.59 -6.36
C LYS A 98 10.45 7.62 -7.46
N GLU A 99 11.13 6.54 -7.10
CA GLU A 99 11.58 5.53 -8.06
C GLU A 99 10.40 4.83 -8.75
N ILE A 100 9.30 4.57 -8.02
CA ILE A 100 8.06 4.06 -8.61
C ILE A 100 7.53 5.06 -9.64
N SER A 101 7.41 6.34 -9.29
CA SER A 101 6.96 7.39 -10.22
C SER A 101 7.85 7.51 -11.46
N GLU A 102 9.17 7.54 -11.28
CA GLU A 102 10.14 7.60 -12.38
C GLU A 102 10.08 6.37 -13.29
N THR A 103 9.80 5.20 -12.72
CA THR A 103 9.66 3.96 -13.47
C THR A 103 8.40 3.98 -14.33
N VAL A 104 7.27 4.40 -13.76
CA VAL A 104 6.01 4.58 -14.50
C VAL A 104 6.19 5.60 -15.63
N GLU A 105 6.78 6.76 -15.32
CA GLU A 105 7.06 7.81 -16.31
C GLU A 105 7.97 7.30 -17.43
N ARG A 106 9.02 6.55 -17.11
CA ARG A 106 9.93 5.96 -18.10
C ARG A 106 9.20 5.01 -19.05
N VAL A 107 8.33 4.16 -18.53
CA VAL A 107 7.51 3.25 -19.36
C VAL A 107 6.54 4.05 -20.22
N PHE A 108 5.92 5.07 -19.67
CA PHE A 108 5.04 5.96 -20.42
C PHE A 108 5.76 6.67 -21.57
N CYS A 109 6.93 7.26 -21.34
CA CYS A 109 7.73 7.90 -22.39
C CYS A 109 8.13 6.90 -23.49
N ARG A 110 8.53 5.68 -23.09
CA ARG A 110 8.90 4.61 -24.02
C ARG A 110 7.72 4.21 -24.92
N LEU A 111 6.54 3.98 -24.34
CA LEU A 111 5.33 3.64 -25.09
C LEU A 111 4.87 4.79 -25.99
N SER A 112 5.07 6.04 -25.54
CA SER A 112 4.71 7.25 -26.29
C SER A 112 5.71 7.61 -27.40
N GLY A 113 6.80 6.86 -27.56
CA GLY A 113 7.87 7.16 -28.53
C GLY A 113 8.69 8.41 -28.18
N GLN A 114 8.63 8.86 -26.92
CA GLN A 114 9.43 9.96 -26.38
C GLN A 114 10.75 9.48 -25.74
N GLU A 115 11.12 8.21 -25.92
CA GLU A 115 12.40 7.70 -25.46
C GLU A 115 13.54 8.46 -26.15
N PRO A 116 14.43 9.14 -25.41
CA PRO A 116 15.59 9.79 -26.00
C PRO A 116 16.43 8.74 -26.75
N PRO A 117 16.87 9.02 -27.99
CA PRO A 117 17.65 8.05 -28.74
C PRO A 117 18.88 7.63 -27.93
N LEU A 118 19.06 6.32 -27.71
CA LEU A 118 20.16 5.73 -26.94
C LEU A 118 21.55 6.04 -27.52
N PHE A 119 21.60 6.66 -28.69
CA PHE A 119 22.79 7.27 -29.25
C PHE A 119 22.45 8.73 -29.59
N PRO A 120 23.22 9.72 -29.10
CA PRO A 120 23.25 11.02 -29.75
C PRO A 120 23.57 10.77 -31.22
N LEU A 121 22.76 11.31 -32.14
CA LEU A 121 23.18 11.39 -33.54
C LEU A 121 24.47 12.23 -33.56
N LEU A 122 25.62 11.57 -33.52
CA LEU A 122 26.88 12.14 -33.95
C LEU A 122 26.82 12.21 -35.46
N ASN A 123 26.14 13.21 -36.01
CA ASN A 123 26.32 13.61 -37.40
C ASN A 123 25.88 15.06 -37.58
N GLY A 124 26.90 15.91 -37.50
CA GLY A 124 26.89 17.34 -37.74
C GLY A 124 28.34 17.81 -37.73
N GLU A 125 29.09 17.34 -38.72
CA GLU A 125 30.49 17.66 -39.03
C GLU A 125 30.78 19.17 -38.83
N PRO A 126 31.81 19.58 -38.06
CA PRO A 126 32.21 20.98 -37.97
C PRO A 126 32.90 21.38 -39.28
N GLN A 127 32.31 22.33 -40.00
CA GLN A 127 32.97 23.09 -41.06
C GLN A 127 34.26 23.74 -40.51
N PRO A 128 35.38 23.74 -41.28
CA PRO A 128 36.62 24.34 -40.83
C PRO A 128 36.56 25.86 -41.04
N ASP A 129 36.24 26.60 -39.98
CA ASP A 129 36.38 28.05 -39.99
C ASP A 129 37.84 28.44 -39.80
N LYS A 130 38.30 29.26 -40.74
CA LYS A 130 39.67 29.77 -40.83
C LYS A 130 39.99 30.71 -39.68
N GLU A 131 41.17 30.45 -39.15
CA GLU A 131 42.01 31.23 -38.26
C GLU A 131 42.06 32.73 -38.61
N ALA A 132 41.74 33.60 -37.64
CA ALA A 132 42.24 34.96 -37.59
C ALA A 132 42.32 35.47 -36.15
N ASP A 133 43.49 36.01 -35.88
CA ASP A 133 44.13 36.29 -34.60
C ASP A 133 43.64 37.58 -33.90
N SER A 134 43.88 37.56 -32.59
CA SER A 134 43.70 38.51 -31.50
C SER A 134 43.63 40.03 -31.77
N ARG A 135 42.82 40.72 -30.94
CA ARG A 135 43.27 41.85 -30.09
C ARG A 135 42.25 42.27 -29.02
N LYS A 136 42.81 42.63 -27.86
CA LYS A 136 42.21 43.08 -26.59
C LYS A 136 41.32 44.31 -26.71
N GLU A 137 40.27 44.40 -25.88
CA GLU A 137 40.01 45.62 -25.10
C GLU A 137 39.18 45.35 -23.82
N LYS A 138 39.61 45.96 -22.71
CA LYS A 138 38.93 45.98 -21.40
C LYS A 138 37.85 47.08 -21.41
N GLY A 139 36.64 46.76 -20.97
CA GLY A 139 35.62 47.78 -20.68
C GLY A 139 34.75 47.37 -19.48
N LYS A 140 34.93 48.06 -18.35
CA LYS A 140 34.01 48.06 -17.21
C LYS A 140 32.74 48.84 -17.59
N GLY A 141 31.56 48.29 -17.32
CA GLY A 141 30.28 49.01 -17.43
C GLY A 141 29.23 48.34 -16.56
N LYS A 142 28.57 49.13 -15.71
CA LYS A 142 27.69 48.73 -14.62
C LYS A 142 26.24 49.04 -15.02
N LEU A 143 25.30 48.26 -14.47
CA LEU A 143 23.91 48.61 -14.08
C LEU A 143 22.77 48.62 -15.13
N LYS A 144 21.70 47.89 -14.73
CA LYS A 144 20.24 48.16 -14.79
C LYS A 144 19.44 47.19 -15.68
N GLU A 145 18.58 46.38 -15.03
CA GLU A 145 17.08 46.47 -14.99
C GLU A 145 16.48 46.10 -16.36
N ASN A 146 15.41 45.34 -16.53
CA ASN A 146 14.19 45.20 -15.76
C ASN A 146 13.44 43.94 -16.30
N GLU A 147 12.79 43.18 -15.42
CA GLU A 147 11.34 42.89 -15.31
C GLU A 147 10.72 41.82 -16.22
N ASN A 148 9.90 41.03 -15.53
CA ASN A 148 8.61 40.48 -15.92
C ASN A 148 8.52 39.53 -17.12
N THR A 149 8.24 38.27 -16.79
CA THR A 149 6.88 37.77 -17.02
C THR A 149 6.51 36.67 -16.04
N SER A 150 5.80 37.11 -15.00
CA SER A 150 4.93 36.30 -14.16
C SER A 150 3.87 35.60 -15.02
N LEU A 151 3.85 34.27 -15.04
CA LEU A 151 2.70 33.50 -15.52
C LEU A 151 1.90 33.01 -14.31
N ILE A 152 0.91 33.84 -13.98
CA ILE A 152 -0.14 33.60 -13.01
C ILE A 152 -1.07 32.54 -13.56
N THR A 153 -1.17 31.38 -12.88
CA THR A 153 -2.25 30.41 -13.09
C THR A 153 -3.50 30.87 -12.33
N PRO A 154 -4.68 31.02 -12.96
CA PRO A 154 -5.88 31.42 -12.24
C PRO A 154 -6.51 30.26 -11.48
N SER A 155 -6.49 30.37 -10.15
CA SER A 155 -7.31 29.61 -9.22
C SER A 155 -8.80 29.86 -9.49
N LYS A 156 -9.58 28.83 -9.84
CA LYS A 156 -11.05 28.91 -9.90
C LYS A 156 -11.68 27.96 -8.87
N LYS A 157 -12.10 28.56 -7.76
CA LYS A 157 -12.96 27.98 -6.72
C LYS A 157 -14.35 27.63 -7.28
N ARG A 158 -14.92 26.51 -6.85
CA ARG A 158 -16.36 26.32 -6.63
C ARG A 158 -16.49 25.27 -5.51
N SER A 159 -16.55 25.69 -4.25
CA SER A 159 -17.75 26.07 -3.47
C SER A 159 -18.54 24.84 -3.02
N PHE A 160 -18.39 24.54 -1.73
CA PHE A 160 -19.17 23.62 -0.91
C PHE A 160 -20.60 24.16 -0.75
N SER A 161 -21.61 23.28 -0.81
CA SER A 161 -22.96 23.58 -0.33
C SER A 161 -23.47 22.36 0.43
N GLU A 162 -23.54 22.51 1.76
CA GLU A 162 -24.38 21.73 2.66
C GLU A 162 -25.86 22.03 2.38
N THR A 163 -26.68 20.99 2.39
CA THR A 163 -28.11 21.10 2.63
C THR A 163 -28.49 20.09 3.71
N ASN A 164 -28.71 20.58 4.92
CA ASN A 164 -29.46 19.91 5.97
C ASN A 164 -30.84 20.58 6.02
N LEU A 165 -31.91 19.78 5.90
CA LEU A 165 -33.19 19.94 6.63
C LEU A 165 -34.18 18.86 6.15
N ASP A 166 -34.33 17.86 7.02
CA ASP A 166 -35.59 17.42 7.62
C ASP A 166 -36.73 16.94 6.70
N GLY A 167 -37.03 15.65 6.84
CA GLY A 167 -38.19 14.98 6.27
C GLY A 167 -38.63 13.90 7.24
N ALA A 168 -39.67 14.23 8.00
CA ALA A 168 -40.25 13.49 9.10
C ALA A 168 -40.78 12.10 8.73
N ASP A 169 -40.69 11.23 9.73
CA ASP A 169 -41.66 10.22 10.18
C ASP A 169 -42.93 10.02 9.32
N GLU A 170 -43.14 8.79 8.84
CA GLU A 170 -44.46 8.17 8.93
C GLU A 170 -44.35 6.64 9.03
N THR A 171 -44.82 6.17 10.18
CA THR A 171 -45.14 4.80 10.56
C THR A 171 -46.30 4.21 9.75
N ALA A 172 -46.20 2.93 9.31
CA ALA A 172 -47.37 2.05 9.13
C ALA A 172 -47.00 0.56 8.96
N THR A 173 -46.94 -0.13 10.10
CA THR A 173 -47.59 -1.42 10.38
C THR A 173 -48.07 -2.34 9.24
N ARG A 174 -47.58 -3.60 9.26
CA ARG A 174 -48.32 -4.89 9.26
C ARG A 174 -47.30 -6.04 9.11
N SER A 175 -46.92 -6.74 10.16
CA SER A 175 -47.62 -7.89 10.78
C SER A 175 -48.18 -8.87 9.75
N SER A 176 -47.53 -10.02 9.56
CA SER A 176 -48.08 -11.34 9.96
C SER A 176 -47.15 -12.50 9.54
N ASP A 177 -46.41 -13.06 10.50
CA ASP A 177 -46.47 -14.52 10.70
C ASP A 177 -47.83 -14.82 11.35
N PRO A 178 -48.46 -15.97 11.05
CA PRO A 178 -48.48 -16.97 12.13
C PRO A 178 -48.54 -18.45 11.68
N ALA A 179 -48.13 -19.26 12.67
CA ALA A 179 -48.63 -20.60 13.02
C ALA A 179 -48.07 -21.81 12.24
N THR A 180 -47.23 -22.66 12.87
CA THR A 180 -47.49 -23.61 13.98
C THR A 180 -48.10 -24.93 13.52
N ARG A 181 -47.30 -26.02 13.65
CA ARG A 181 -47.65 -27.35 14.21
C ARG A 181 -46.46 -28.30 13.97
N SER A 182 -45.60 -28.54 14.97
CA SER A 182 -45.73 -29.61 15.98
C SER A 182 -45.92 -31.01 15.37
N SER A 183 -44.93 -31.90 15.54
CA SER A 183 -45.08 -33.14 16.33
C SER A 183 -43.73 -33.84 16.45
N ASP A 184 -43.45 -34.20 17.70
CA ASP A 184 -42.28 -34.93 18.20
C ASP A 184 -42.61 -36.46 18.21
N PRO A 185 -41.90 -37.34 18.94
CA PRO A 185 -41.08 -38.44 18.41
C PRO A 185 -41.72 -39.84 18.58
N ALA A 186 -41.17 -40.86 17.91
CA ALA A 186 -41.55 -42.27 18.14
C ALA A 186 -40.34 -43.13 18.52
N ALA A 187 -40.48 -43.75 19.68
CA ALA A 187 -39.58 -44.68 20.37
C ALA A 187 -39.52 -46.08 19.73
N ILE A 188 -38.45 -46.85 19.99
CA ILE A 188 -38.37 -47.95 20.97
C ILE A 188 -37.09 -48.79 20.78
N SER A 189 -36.35 -49.04 21.86
CA SER A 189 -35.83 -50.39 22.16
C SER A 189 -35.40 -50.44 23.63
N GLU A 190 -36.08 -51.29 24.38
CA GLU A 190 -35.86 -51.56 25.79
C GLU A 190 -34.69 -52.53 26.02
N GLY A 191 -34.04 -52.37 27.17
CA GLY A 191 -32.99 -53.26 27.66
C GLY A 191 -32.63 -52.99 29.11
N SER A 192 -33.55 -53.34 30.01
CA SER A 192 -33.40 -53.78 31.42
C SER A 192 -31.95 -54.01 31.91
N GLY A 193 -31.46 -53.59 33.08
CA GLY A 193 -32.09 -53.04 34.28
C GLY A 193 -31.11 -53.15 35.48
N LYS A 194 -31.53 -52.57 36.60
CA LYS A 194 -31.08 -52.70 38.01
C LYS A 194 -30.00 -51.75 38.58
N SER A 195 -30.46 -51.13 39.66
CA SER A 195 -29.91 -50.13 40.58
C SER A 195 -28.62 -50.52 41.33
N PRO A 196 -27.93 -49.52 41.95
CA PRO A 196 -26.80 -49.73 42.85
C PRO A 196 -27.29 -49.97 44.28
N LEU A 197 -26.58 -50.80 45.06
CA LEU A 197 -26.45 -50.62 46.52
C LEU A 197 -25.34 -51.53 47.11
N SER A 198 -24.54 -50.91 47.98
CA SER A 198 -23.86 -51.48 49.17
C SER A 198 -22.64 -52.39 48.98
N ILE A 199 -21.51 -52.00 49.58
CA ILE A 199 -20.87 -52.74 50.67
C ILE A 199 -19.95 -51.79 51.46
N SER A 200 -20.23 -51.68 52.75
CA SER A 200 -19.35 -51.19 53.81
C SER A 200 -18.80 -52.41 54.57
N LYS A 201 -17.48 -52.44 54.83
CA LYS A 201 -16.74 -53.12 55.93
C LYS A 201 -15.27 -53.17 55.52
N THR A 202 -14.27 -52.89 56.37
CA THR A 202 -14.16 -52.93 57.84
C THR A 202 -13.15 -51.88 58.27
#